data_AF-A0A2G9RIQ6-F1
#
_entry.id   AF-A0A2G9RIQ6-F1
#
_cell.length_a   1.000
_cell.length_b   1.000
_cell.length_c   1.000
_cell.angle_alpha   90.00
_cell.angle_beta   90.00
_cell.angle_gamma   90.00
#
_symmetry.space_group_name_H-M   'P 1'
#
loop_
_entity.id
_entity.type
_entity.pdbx_description
1 polymer ?
#
loop_
_entity_poly.entity_id
_entity_poly.type
_entity_poly.pdbx_seq_one_letter_code
_entity_poly.pdbx_strand_id
1 'polypeptide(L)'
;MFAKTNPIQTINDAVMNISCTYALRLNTSLNMTLHPILGITIIPSSIANGTYSVYMVAYTDNKYLTPLTESDPLYVEDTIYISVFIPDLNANTLNLKVVNLYASPDNSTSLQYYLLQNDCPASGVGSGLLTVNNNGVGIEARFAMKVFQIANSNSVYLYAEVAICIGSCN
;
A
#
# COMPACT_ATOMS: atom_id res chain seq x y z
N MET A 1 -45.40 5.29 26.22
CA MET A 1 -46.10 4.13 26.82
C MET A 1 -45.08 3.43 27.71
N PHE A 2 -45.27 3.48 29.02
CA PHE A 2 -44.34 2.91 29.99
C PHE A 2 -44.47 1.38 29.99
N ALA A 3 -43.35 0.67 29.87
CA ALA A 3 -43.30 -0.78 29.96
C ALA A 3 -43.78 -1.22 31.35
N LYS A 4 -44.79 -2.08 31.39
CA LYS A 4 -45.32 -2.66 32.62
C LYS A 4 -44.34 -3.74 33.10
N THR A 5 -43.59 -3.45 34.15
CA THR A 5 -42.72 -4.43 34.82
C THR A 5 -43.54 -5.29 35.77
N ASN A 6 -44.03 -6.44 35.27
CA ASN A 6 -44.42 -7.55 36.14
C ASN A 6 -43.15 -8.35 36.47
N PRO A 7 -42.62 -8.31 37.70
CA PRO A 7 -41.29 -8.84 38.02
C PRO A 7 -41.24 -10.38 38.18
N ILE A 8 -42.38 -11.06 38.20
CA ILE A 8 -42.43 -12.51 38.46
C ILE A 8 -43.38 -13.17 37.47
N GLN A 9 -42.84 -14.07 36.66
CA GLN A 9 -43.58 -15.01 35.82
C GLN A 9 -43.03 -16.41 36.08
N THR A 10 -43.89 -17.34 36.47
CA THR A 10 -43.56 -18.76 36.63
C THR A 10 -43.84 -19.47 35.32
N ILE A 11 -42.78 -19.96 34.67
CA ILE A 11 -42.83 -20.66 33.38
C ILE A 11 -42.09 -21.98 33.58
N ASN A 12 -42.71 -23.11 33.23
CA ASN A 12 -42.13 -24.43 33.49
C ASN A 12 -41.00 -24.79 32.50
N ASP A 13 -41.06 -24.25 31.27
CA ASP A 13 -40.02 -24.41 30.24
C ASP A 13 -39.93 -23.13 29.40
N ALA A 14 -38.97 -22.27 29.70
CA ALA A 14 -38.70 -21.05 28.95
C ALA A 14 -37.49 -21.27 28.02
N VAL A 15 -37.74 -21.42 26.71
CA VAL A 15 -36.69 -21.56 25.70
C VAL A 15 -36.55 -20.26 24.94
N MET A 16 -35.44 -19.55 25.14
CA MET A 16 -35.10 -18.31 24.44
C MET A 16 -34.00 -18.58 23.42
N ASN A 17 -34.39 -18.76 22.15
CA ASN A 17 -33.44 -18.94 21.06
C ASN A 17 -32.96 -17.56 20.57
N ILE A 18 -31.76 -17.19 20.99
CA ILE A 18 -31.09 -15.96 20.54
C ILE A 18 -30.06 -16.33 19.49
N SER A 19 -30.15 -15.71 18.32
CA SER A 19 -29.13 -15.79 17.28
C SER A 19 -28.75 -14.38 16.82
N CYS A 20 -27.45 -14.10 16.78
CA CYS A 20 -26.91 -12.90 16.14
C CYS A 20 -26.04 -13.31 14.96
N THR A 21 -26.22 -12.65 13.83
CA THR A 21 -25.41 -12.83 12.62
C THR A 21 -24.69 -11.52 12.33
N TYR A 22 -23.37 -11.59 12.12
CA TYR A 22 -22.57 -10.45 11.67
C TYR A 22 -22.39 -10.51 10.16
N ALA A 23 -22.43 -9.36 9.49
CA ALA A 23 -22.17 -9.29 8.06
C ALA A 23 -20.72 -9.74 7.79
N LEU A 24 -20.54 -10.73 6.91
CA LEU A 24 -19.22 -11.22 6.50
C LEU A 24 -18.39 -10.12 5.79
N ARG A 25 -19.07 -9.09 5.28
CA ARG A 25 -18.45 -7.90 4.68
C ARG A 25 -19.10 -6.65 5.28
N LEU A 26 -18.33 -5.92 6.07
CA LEU A 26 -18.70 -4.61 6.61
C LEU A 26 -18.00 -3.56 5.74
N ASN A 27 -18.76 -2.75 5.01
CA ASN A 27 -18.21 -1.62 4.27
C ASN A 27 -18.09 -0.43 5.23
N THR A 28 -16.89 -0.19 5.73
CA THR A 28 -16.54 1.00 6.51
C THR A 28 -15.62 1.88 5.66
N SER A 29 -16.02 3.12 5.38
CA SER A 29 -15.12 4.09 4.75
C SER A 29 -14.30 4.81 5.81
N LEU A 30 -12.98 4.69 5.77
CA LEU A 30 -12.09 5.63 6.43
C LEU A 30 -11.49 6.54 5.36
N ASN A 31 -11.59 7.85 5.58
CA ASN A 31 -10.99 8.84 4.69
C ASN A 31 -9.48 8.88 4.97
N MET A 32 -8.68 8.47 3.98
CA MET A 32 -7.23 8.41 4.10
C MET A 32 -6.56 9.10 2.92
N THR A 33 -5.47 9.82 3.20
CA THR A 33 -4.64 10.49 2.20
C THR A 33 -3.38 9.69 1.92
N LEU A 34 -3.11 9.39 0.65
CA LEU A 34 -1.88 8.74 0.21
C LEU A 34 -0.85 9.80 -0.24
N HIS A 35 0.38 9.64 0.21
CA HIS A 35 1.53 10.40 -0.23
C HIS A 35 2.67 9.44 -0.59
N PRO A 36 3.54 9.77 -1.57
CA PRO A 36 3.19 10.61 -2.70
C PRO A 36 2.24 9.86 -3.63
N ILE A 37 1.34 10.62 -4.27
CA ILE A 37 0.62 10.17 -5.46
C ILE A 37 1.56 10.18 -6.68
N LEU A 38 2.40 11.20 -6.75
CA LEU A 38 3.52 11.38 -7.67
C LEU A 38 4.70 11.93 -6.86
N GLY A 39 5.80 11.18 -6.82
CA GLY A 39 7.04 11.55 -6.16
C GLY A 39 8.20 11.57 -7.14
N ILE A 40 9.09 12.55 -7.01
CA ILE A 40 10.33 12.65 -7.80
C ILE A 40 11.50 12.77 -6.84
N THR A 41 12.55 11.98 -7.05
CA THR A 41 13.79 12.06 -6.27
C THR A 41 14.99 11.93 -7.20
N ILE A 42 16.01 12.76 -6.98
CA ILE A 42 17.25 12.72 -7.75
C ILE A 42 18.28 11.92 -6.95
N ILE A 43 18.81 10.86 -7.56
CA ILE A 43 19.84 10.01 -6.94
C ILE A 43 21.17 10.12 -7.70
N PRO A 44 22.32 10.11 -7.00
CA PRO A 44 23.61 9.97 -7.65
C PRO A 44 23.75 8.57 -8.27
N SER A 45 24.33 8.50 -9.45
CA SER A 45 24.65 7.24 -10.10
C SER A 45 25.84 6.58 -9.42
N SER A 46 25.70 5.31 -9.06
CA SER A 46 26.79 4.46 -8.56
C SER A 46 27.61 3.82 -9.68
N ILE A 47 27.12 3.89 -10.92
CA ILE A 47 27.69 3.19 -12.09
C ILE A 47 28.47 4.15 -13.00
N ALA A 48 28.11 5.43 -13.02
CA ALA A 48 28.76 6.46 -13.83
C ALA A 48 28.71 7.83 -13.13
N ASN A 49 29.50 8.80 -13.58
CA ASN A 49 29.34 10.19 -13.12
C ASN A 49 28.02 10.75 -13.69
N GLY A 50 26.99 10.86 -12.86
CA GLY A 50 25.69 11.39 -13.27
C GLY A 50 24.65 11.30 -12.17
N THR A 51 23.48 11.87 -12.40
CA THR A 51 22.31 11.79 -11.51
C THR A 51 21.11 11.28 -12.28
N TYR A 52 20.25 10.49 -11.64
CA TYR A 52 19.01 9.99 -12.23
C TYR A 52 17.79 10.54 -11.49
N SER A 53 16.77 10.93 -12.24
CA SER A 53 15.45 11.27 -11.71
C SER A 53 14.60 10.01 -11.59
N VAL A 54 14.28 9.63 -10.36
CA VAL A 54 13.40 8.50 -10.02
C VAL A 54 11.99 9.03 -9.80
N TYR A 55 11.02 8.42 -10.47
CA TYR A 55 9.61 8.73 -10.35
C TYR A 55 8.91 7.59 -9.62
N MET A 56 8.07 7.92 -8.64
CA MET A 56 7.13 7.00 -8.01
C MET A 56 5.71 7.51 -8.27
N VAL A 57 4.85 6.67 -8.83
CA VAL A 57 3.48 7.04 -9.19
C VAL A 57 2.50 5.97 -8.76
N ALA A 58 1.41 6.39 -8.13
CA ALA A 58 0.27 5.53 -7.82
C ALA A 58 -0.81 5.65 -8.90
N TYR A 59 -1.46 4.54 -9.26
CA TYR A 59 -2.49 4.42 -10.28
C TYR A 59 -3.71 3.69 -9.75
N THR A 60 -4.87 3.99 -10.32
CA THR A 60 -6.15 3.34 -9.99
C THR A 60 -6.37 2.05 -10.79
N ASP A 61 -5.58 1.81 -11.85
CA ASP A 61 -5.76 0.67 -12.76
C ASP A 61 -4.49 -0.18 -12.96
N ASN A 62 -4.69 -1.46 -13.26
CA ASN A 62 -3.62 -2.45 -13.42
C ASN A 62 -2.77 -2.31 -14.69
N LYS A 63 -3.12 -1.38 -15.57
CA LYS A 63 -2.35 -1.06 -16.79
C LYS A 63 -1.43 0.14 -16.57
N TYR A 64 -1.45 0.75 -15.39
CA TYR A 64 -0.61 1.89 -15.03
C TYR A 64 -0.84 3.09 -15.97
N LEU A 65 -2.11 3.37 -16.30
CA LEU A 65 -2.48 4.42 -17.26
C LEU A 65 -3.17 5.63 -16.62
N THR A 66 -3.88 5.41 -15.51
CA THR A 66 -4.69 6.41 -14.80
C THR A 66 -4.05 6.72 -13.46
N PRO A 67 -3.24 7.80 -13.35
CA PRO A 67 -2.67 8.20 -12.08
C PRO A 67 -3.78 8.47 -11.06
N LEU A 68 -3.53 8.06 -9.83
CA LEU A 68 -4.33 8.48 -8.69
C LEU A 68 -4.24 10.00 -8.54
N THR A 69 -5.25 10.62 -7.95
CA THR A 69 -5.31 12.06 -7.66
C THR A 69 -5.78 12.29 -6.23
N GLU A 70 -5.54 13.49 -5.67
CA GLU A 70 -5.97 13.80 -4.30
C GLU A 70 -7.51 13.77 -4.12
N SER A 71 -8.26 13.86 -5.22
CA SER A 71 -9.72 13.77 -5.22
C SER A 71 -10.25 12.33 -5.26
N ASP A 72 -9.41 11.34 -5.57
CA ASP A 72 -9.85 9.96 -5.65
C ASP A 72 -10.03 9.38 -4.24
N PRO A 73 -11.24 8.88 -3.90
CA PRO A 73 -11.45 8.26 -2.61
C PRO A 73 -10.68 6.94 -2.53
N LEU A 74 -9.94 6.73 -1.44
CA LEU A 74 -9.29 5.47 -1.12
C LEU A 74 -9.97 4.83 0.08
N TYR A 75 -10.32 3.55 -0.05
CA TYR A 75 -10.86 2.75 1.05
C TYR A 75 -9.93 1.60 1.40
N VAL A 76 -9.94 1.18 2.66
CA VAL A 76 -9.14 0.02 3.12
C VAL A 76 -9.52 -1.22 2.31
N GLU A 77 -8.53 -2.04 1.96
CA GLU A 77 -8.60 -3.19 1.04
C GLU A 77 -8.78 -2.87 -0.45
N ASP A 78 -8.97 -1.61 -0.85
CA ASP A 78 -8.87 -1.24 -2.27
C ASP A 78 -7.48 -1.59 -2.80
N THR A 79 -7.38 -1.92 -4.09
CA THR A 79 -6.08 -2.19 -4.72
C THR A 79 -5.66 -1.02 -5.58
N ILE A 80 -4.51 -0.43 -5.26
CA ILE A 80 -3.84 0.57 -6.10
C ILE A 80 -2.57 -0.04 -6.71
N TYR A 81 -2.09 0.59 -7.78
CA TYR A 81 -0.94 0.10 -8.53
C TYR A 81 0.19 1.12 -8.45
N ILE A 82 1.38 0.68 -8.05
CA ILE A 82 2.53 1.57 -7.85
C ILE A 82 3.55 1.27 -8.94
N SER A 83 3.99 2.31 -9.65
CA SER A 83 5.13 2.24 -10.56
C SER A 83 6.28 3.07 -10.00
N VAL A 84 7.50 2.54 -10.06
CA VAL A 84 8.74 3.25 -9.79
C VAL A 84 9.62 3.14 -11.02
N PHE A 85 10.01 4.26 -11.64
CA PHE A 85 10.75 4.25 -12.91
C PHE A 85 11.75 5.39 -13.04
N ILE A 86 12.72 5.20 -13.94
CA ILE A 86 13.69 6.22 -14.36
C ILE A 86 13.56 6.39 -15.88
N PRO A 87 12.99 7.50 -16.38
CA PRO A 87 12.70 7.66 -17.81
C PRO A 87 13.95 7.66 -18.69
N ASP A 88 15.06 8.22 -18.19
CA ASP A 88 16.31 8.39 -18.97
C ASP A 88 17.29 7.22 -18.78
N LEU A 89 16.84 6.08 -18.28
CA LEU A 89 17.68 4.90 -18.06
C LEU A 89 17.84 4.09 -19.36
N ASN A 90 19.06 3.66 -19.69
CA ASN A 90 19.28 2.81 -20.85
C ASN A 90 18.79 1.38 -20.59
N ALA A 91 17.55 1.10 -21.01
CA ALA A 91 16.87 -0.18 -20.80
C ALA A 91 17.59 -1.42 -21.37
N ASN A 92 18.58 -1.24 -22.27
CA ASN A 92 19.33 -2.35 -22.85
C ASN A 92 20.46 -2.86 -21.94
N THR A 93 20.98 -1.99 -21.07
CA THR A 93 22.15 -2.28 -20.24
C THR A 93 21.89 -2.14 -18.76
N LEU A 94 20.89 -1.34 -18.39
CA LEU A 94 20.58 -1.00 -17.01
C LEU A 94 19.17 -1.45 -16.64
N ASN A 95 19.05 -1.98 -15.43
CA ASN A 95 17.78 -2.35 -14.83
C ASN A 95 17.58 -1.61 -13.50
N LEU A 96 16.32 -1.31 -13.21
CA LEU A 96 15.87 -0.71 -11.96
C LEU A 96 15.25 -1.77 -11.06
N LYS A 97 15.70 -1.81 -9.80
CA LYS A 97 15.17 -2.69 -8.74
C LYS A 97 14.79 -1.86 -7.53
N VAL A 98 13.57 -2.01 -7.03
CA VAL A 98 13.18 -1.53 -5.71
C VAL A 98 13.64 -2.56 -4.69
N VAL A 99 14.47 -2.14 -3.74
CA VAL A 99 15.02 -3.02 -2.69
C VAL A 99 14.11 -2.99 -1.46
N ASN A 100 13.65 -1.80 -1.08
CA ASN A 100 12.72 -1.61 0.02
C ASN A 100 11.56 -0.72 -0.45
N LEU A 101 10.35 -1.08 -0.04
CA LEU A 101 9.15 -0.26 -0.16
C LEU A 101 8.47 -0.27 1.20
N TYR A 102 8.28 0.90 1.79
CA TYR A 102 7.69 1.00 3.12
C TYR A 102 6.78 2.22 3.22
N ALA A 103 5.90 2.16 4.22
CA ALA A 103 5.03 3.26 4.58
C ALA A 103 5.43 3.89 5.92
N SER A 104 5.08 5.16 6.08
CA SER A 104 5.19 5.92 7.34
C SER A 104 3.88 6.69 7.58
N PRO A 105 3.48 6.92 8.86
CA PRO A 105 2.27 7.69 9.16
C PRO A 105 2.45 9.19 8.89
N ASP A 106 3.69 9.66 8.78
CA ASP A 106 4.05 11.05 8.57
C ASP A 106 5.17 11.18 7.52
N ASN A 107 5.54 12.42 7.18
CA ASN A 107 6.65 12.68 6.27
C ASN A 107 8.02 12.53 6.97
N SER A 108 8.20 11.43 7.70
CA SER A 108 9.47 11.02 8.32
C SER A 108 9.77 9.56 8.01
N THR A 109 11.04 9.19 8.06
CA THR A 109 11.49 7.81 7.89
C THR A 109 11.71 7.09 9.23
N SER A 110 11.23 7.68 10.34
CA SER A 110 11.47 7.17 11.69
C SER A 110 10.67 5.90 12.01
N LEU A 111 9.45 5.80 11.48
CA LEU A 111 8.55 4.67 11.68
C LEU A 111 8.24 4.03 10.32
N GLN A 112 8.78 2.84 10.10
CA GLN A 112 8.75 2.17 8.79
C GLN A 112 7.92 0.89 8.85
N TYR A 113 6.83 0.87 8.10
CA TYR A 113 6.01 -0.31 7.85
C TYR A 113 6.38 -0.89 6.49
N TYR A 114 7.29 -1.86 6.49
CA TYR A 114 7.76 -2.48 5.26
C TYR A 114 6.66 -3.26 4.55
N LEU A 115 6.54 -3.02 3.25
CA LEU A 115 5.71 -3.73 2.27
C LEU A 115 6.57 -4.67 1.42
N LEU A 116 7.76 -4.19 1.06
CA LEU A 116 8.87 -4.94 0.46
C LEU A 116 10.12 -4.66 1.31
N GLN A 117 10.82 -5.70 1.75
CA GLN A 117 12.05 -5.57 2.50
C GLN A 117 13.12 -6.51 1.92
N ASN A 118 14.27 -5.96 1.57
CA ASN A 118 15.37 -6.69 0.94
C ASN A 118 14.89 -7.51 -0.27
N ASP A 119 14.16 -6.86 -1.17
CA ASP A 119 13.58 -7.45 -2.40
C ASP A 119 12.50 -8.53 -2.17
N CYS A 120 12.14 -8.82 -0.92
CA CYS A 120 11.13 -9.81 -0.59
C CYS A 120 9.87 -9.14 -0.04
N PRO A 121 8.65 -9.63 -0.37
CA PRO A 121 7.44 -9.20 0.31
C PRO A 121 7.60 -9.33 1.83
N ALA A 122 7.16 -8.31 2.57
CA ALA A 122 7.32 -8.31 4.01
C ALA A 122 6.54 -9.47 4.67
N SER A 123 7.13 -10.10 5.68
CA SER A 123 6.51 -11.21 6.44
C SER A 123 5.76 -10.75 7.69
N GLY A 124 5.86 -9.46 8.06
CA GLY A 124 5.25 -8.88 9.26
C GLY A 124 3.93 -8.17 8.98
N VAL A 125 3.76 -6.98 9.58
CA VAL A 125 2.56 -6.13 9.46
C VAL A 125 2.18 -5.76 8.01
N GLY A 126 3.14 -5.77 7.08
CA GLY A 126 2.89 -5.57 5.65
C GLY A 126 2.56 -6.84 4.86
N SER A 127 2.47 -8.01 5.52
CA SER A 127 2.25 -9.28 4.84
C SER A 127 0.91 -9.31 4.12
N GLY A 128 0.94 -9.70 2.84
CA GLY A 128 -0.25 -9.75 1.99
C GLY A 128 -0.77 -8.40 1.49
N LEU A 129 -0.11 -7.29 1.85
CA LEU A 129 -0.48 -5.95 1.36
C LEU A 129 0.15 -5.62 0.01
N LEU A 130 1.21 -6.32 -0.39
CA LEU A 130 1.94 -6.04 -1.63
C LEU A 130 2.06 -7.29 -2.50
N THR A 131 1.81 -7.13 -3.80
CA THR A 131 2.13 -8.09 -4.86
C THR A 131 3.14 -7.46 -5.80
N VAL A 132 4.20 -8.21 -6.12
CA VAL A 132 5.25 -7.77 -7.05
C VAL A 132 4.86 -8.19 -8.46
N ASN A 133 4.66 -7.22 -9.37
CA ASN A 133 4.30 -7.49 -10.77
C ASN A 133 5.53 -7.45 -11.68
N ASN A 134 6.45 -6.51 -11.44
CA ASN A 134 7.74 -6.42 -12.11
C ASN A 134 8.76 -5.77 -11.17
N ASN A 135 9.94 -6.35 -10.99
CA ASN A 135 11.01 -5.72 -10.21
C ASN A 135 12.36 -6.21 -10.72
N GLY A 136 13.32 -5.30 -10.96
CA GLY A 136 14.67 -5.66 -11.41
C GLY A 136 14.81 -6.00 -12.90
N VAL A 137 13.76 -5.80 -13.71
CA VAL A 137 13.78 -6.01 -15.16
C VAL A 137 13.25 -4.76 -15.87
N GLY A 138 14.07 -4.18 -16.74
CA GLY A 138 13.81 -2.92 -17.41
C GLY A 138 14.00 -1.71 -16.48
N ILE A 139 13.43 -0.59 -16.89
CA ILE A 139 13.62 0.72 -16.25
C ILE A 139 12.48 1.09 -15.30
N GLU A 140 11.55 0.17 -15.07
CA GLU A 140 10.30 0.38 -14.35
C GLU A 140 9.98 -0.83 -13.47
N ALA A 141 9.85 -0.64 -12.16
CA ALA A 141 9.32 -1.61 -11.23
C ALA A 141 7.83 -1.34 -10.97
N ARG A 142 7.03 -2.40 -10.89
CA ARG A 142 5.58 -2.36 -10.81
C ARG A 142 5.08 -3.25 -9.68
N PHE A 143 4.17 -2.71 -8.88
CA PHE A 143 3.57 -3.38 -7.74
C PHE A 143 2.05 -3.16 -7.74
N ALA A 144 1.34 -4.07 -7.08
CA ALA A 144 -0.04 -3.88 -6.66
C ALA A 144 -0.08 -3.88 -5.14
N MET A 145 -0.72 -2.87 -4.56
CA MET A 145 -0.78 -2.66 -3.12
C MET A 145 -2.23 -2.56 -2.66
N LYS A 146 -2.57 -3.29 -1.61
CA LYS A 146 -3.81 -3.06 -0.87
C LYS A 146 -3.69 -1.81 -0.02
N VAL A 147 -4.67 -0.94 -0.10
CA VAL A 147 -4.80 0.25 0.73
C VAL A 147 -5.01 -0.19 2.18
N PHE A 148 -4.23 0.38 3.10
CA PHE A 148 -4.27 0.09 4.53
C PHE A 148 -4.10 1.39 5.30
N GLN A 149 -4.49 1.39 6.58
CA GLN A 149 -4.32 2.53 7.46
C GLN A 149 -3.33 2.23 8.58
N ILE A 150 -2.57 3.25 8.98
CA ILE A 150 -1.72 3.20 10.17
C ILE A 150 -2.51 3.77 11.36
N ALA A 151 -2.51 3.05 12.48
CA ALA A 151 -3.24 3.46 13.68
C ALA A 151 -2.86 4.89 14.11
N ASN A 152 -3.86 5.70 14.44
CA ASN A 152 -3.73 7.12 14.81
C ASN A 152 -3.17 8.04 13.70
N SER A 153 -3.21 7.62 12.43
CA SER A 153 -2.93 8.49 11.28
C SER A 153 -4.03 8.40 10.23
N ASN A 154 -4.30 9.52 9.56
CA ASN A 154 -5.16 9.59 8.38
C ASN A 154 -4.36 9.73 7.09
N SER A 155 -3.03 9.61 7.18
CA SER A 155 -2.10 9.75 6.07
C SER A 155 -1.15 8.57 6.02
N VAL A 156 -0.80 8.16 4.80
CA VAL A 156 0.18 7.12 4.52
C VAL A 156 1.20 7.67 3.55
N TYR A 157 2.46 7.76 3.97
CA TYR A 157 3.59 8.19 3.16
C TYR A 157 4.39 6.98 2.68
N LEU A 158 4.46 6.75 1.38
CA LEU A 158 5.21 5.69 0.73
C LEU A 158 6.61 6.16 0.37
N TYR A 159 7.57 5.28 0.63
CA TYR A 159 8.97 5.48 0.29
C TYR A 159 9.50 4.22 -0.38
N ALA A 160 10.29 4.40 -1.44
CA ALA A 160 11.02 3.32 -2.08
C ALA A 160 12.51 3.61 -2.05
N GLU A 161 13.28 2.58 -1.75
CA GLU A 161 14.72 2.55 -1.93
C GLU A 161 15.02 1.74 -3.19
N VAL A 162 15.81 2.30 -4.09
CA VAL A 162 16.08 1.73 -5.40
C VAL A 162 17.56 1.44 -5.61
N ALA A 163 17.83 0.41 -6.40
CA ALA A 163 19.13 0.05 -6.91
C ALA A 163 19.08 0.03 -8.45
N ILE A 164 20.16 0.48 -9.07
CA ILE A 164 20.39 0.36 -10.52
C ILE A 164 21.43 -0.72 -10.73
N CYS A 165 21.15 -1.69 -11.60
CA CYS A 165 22.05 -2.80 -11.90
C CYS A 165 22.47 -2.76 -13.37
N ILE A 166 23.66 -3.27 -13.66
CA ILE A 166 24.12 -3.52 -15.02
C ILE A 166 23.81 -4.98 -15.37
N GLY A 167 23.07 -5.22 -16.44
CA GLY A 167 22.55 -6.57 -16.72
C GLY A 167 21.54 -6.99 -15.64
N SER A 168 21.57 -8.22 -15.14
CA SER A 168 20.54 -8.74 -14.21
C SER A 168 20.64 -8.22 -12.78
N CYS A 169 19.52 -7.82 -12.18
CA CYS A 169 19.41 -7.53 -10.76
C CYS A 169 19.05 -8.79 -9.94
N ASN A 170 19.98 -9.74 -9.79
CA ASN A 170 19.80 -10.90 -8.90
C ASN A 170 19.91 -10.47 -7.43
#